data_AF-A0A538R3W5-F1
#
_entry.id   AF-A0A538R3W5-F1
#
_cell.length_a   1.000
_cell.length_b   1.000
_cell.length_c   1.000
_cell.angle_alpha   90.00
_cell.angle_beta   90.00
_cell.angle_gamma   90.00
#
_symmetry.space_group_name_H-M   'P 1'
#
loop_
_entity.id
_entity.type
_entity.pdbx_description
1 polymer ?
#
loop_
_entity_poly.entity_id
_entity_poly.type
_entity_poly.pdbx_seq_one_letter_code
_entity_poly.pdbx_strand_id
1 'polypeptide(L)' 'MRTTVRLDEPLLARAQQEARRRGVTLTALIEEGLRLVLRRPLRRVDRPVVVLPVSRAGGGTLPGVDLDDSASLLDRLDQL' A
#
# COMPACT_ATOMS: atom_id res chain seq x y z
N MET A 1 4.80 27.13 5.63
CA MET A 1 3.78 28.03 6.22
C MET A 1 3.41 27.50 7.59
N ARG A 2 3.11 28.37 8.58
CA ARG A 2 2.60 27.95 9.89
C ARG A 2 1.11 28.29 9.98
N THR A 3 0.28 27.29 10.26
CA THR A 3 -1.17 27.43 10.39
C THR A 3 -1.60 26.86 11.73
N THR A 4 -2.51 27.55 12.43
CA THR A 4 -3.13 27.06 13.66
C THR A 4 -4.49 26.50 13.33
N VAL A 5 -4.76 25.26 13.73
CA VAL A 5 -6.05 24.58 13.54
C VAL A 5 -6.62 24.19 14.91
N ARG A 6 -7.95 24.17 15.03
CA ARG A 6 -8.63 23.63 16.20
C ARG A 6 -8.94 22.15 15.94
N LEU A 7 -8.57 21.29 16.89
CA LEU A 7 -8.79 19.84 16.83
C LEU A 7 -9.41 19.40 18.15
N ASP A 8 -10.30 18.43 18.11
CA ASP A 8 -10.86 17.83 19.31
C ASP A 8 -9.77 17.11 20.10
N GLU A 9 -9.78 17.24 21.43
CA GLU A 9 -8.76 16.65 22.32
C GLU A 9 -8.57 15.13 22.11
N PRO A 10 -9.63 14.31 21.96
CA PRO A 10 -9.47 12.88 21.73
C PRO A 10 -8.79 12.56 20.39
N LEU A 11 -9.00 13.40 19.38
CA LEU A 11 -8.37 13.25 18.07
C LEU A 11 -6.88 13.60 18.14
N LEU A 12 -6.54 14.68 18.84
CA LEU A 12 -5.16 15.09 19.05
C LEU A 12 -4.37 14.01 19.80
N ALA A 13 -4.94 13.42 20.85
CA ALA A 13 -4.31 12.33 21.61
C ALA A 13 -4.04 11.11 20.73
N ARG A 14 -5.02 10.68 19.92
CA ARG A 14 -4.86 9.57 18.96
C ARG A 14 -3.79 9.86 17.90
N ALA A 15 -3.78 11.07 17.35
CA ALA A 15 -2.78 11.46 16.36
C ALA A 15 -1.36 11.45 16.94
N GLN A 16 -1.17 11.91 18.18
CA GLN A 16 0.12 11.83 18.87
C GLN A 16 0.58 10.39 19.12
N GLN A 17 -0.34 9.53 19.56
CA GLN A 17 -0.04 8.11 19.76
C GLN A 17 0.41 7.45 18.45
N GLU A 18 -0.30 7.70 17.36
CA GLU A 18 0.03 7.14 16.05
C GLU A 18 1.36 7.70 15.50
N ALA A 19 1.62 8.99 15.66
CA ALA A 19 2.89 9.60 15.26
C ALA A 19 4.08 8.96 15.99
N ARG A 20 3.96 8.74 17.31
CA ARG A 20 4.96 8.01 18.11
C ARG A 20 5.13 6.57 17.63
N ARG A 21 4.03 5.86 17.39
CA ARG A 21 4.05 4.47 16.89
C ARG A 21 4.79 4.34 15.56
N ARG A 22 4.63 5.33 14.67
CA ARG A 22 5.28 5.38 13.35
C ARG A 22 6.69 5.97 13.38
N GLY A 23 7.13 6.54 14.50
CA GLY A 23 8.42 7.23 14.58
C GLY A 23 8.48 8.53 13.77
N VAL A 24 7.34 9.22 13.59
CA VAL A 24 7.25 10.49 12.83
C VAL A 24 6.73 11.62 13.72
N THR A 25 6.88 12.86 13.27
CA THR A 25 6.31 14.02 13.98
C THR A 25 4.80 14.12 13.76
N LEU A 26 4.09 14.73 14.72
CA LEU A 26 2.66 15.02 14.57
C LEU A 26 2.39 15.88 13.32
N THR A 27 3.26 16.84 13.03
CA THR A 27 3.18 17.68 11.82
C THR A 27 3.27 16.85 10.55
N ALA A 28 4.23 15.92 10.46
CA ALA A 28 4.38 15.05 9.30
C ALA A 28 3.13 14.17 9.08
N LEU A 29 2.56 13.63 10.17
CA LEU A 29 1.33 12.85 10.12
C LEU A 29 0.13 13.70 9.64
N ILE A 30 0.00 14.93 10.13
CA ILE A 30 -1.06 15.87 9.70
C ILE A 30 -0.90 16.23 8.22
N GLU A 31 0.32 16.51 7.76
CA GLU A 31 0.58 16.80 6.35
C GLU A 31 0.24 15.60 5.45
N GLU A 32 0.60 14.38 5.86
CA GLU A 32 0.24 13.17 5.13
C GLU A 32 -1.28 13.02 5.01
N GLY A 33 -2.01 13.19 6.11
CA GLY A 33 -3.48 13.17 6.12
C GLY A 33 -4.08 14.23 5.17
N LEU A 34 -3.57 15.46 5.20
CA LEU A 34 -4.00 16.52 4.29
C LEU A 34 -3.72 16.17 2.82
N ARG A 35 -2.53 15.62 2.51
CA ARG A 35 -2.21 15.16 1.16
C ARG A 35 -3.16 14.05 0.72
N LEU A 36 -3.51 13.11 1.59
CA LEU A 36 -4.44 12.02 1.26
C LEU A 36 -5.87 12.54 0.98
N VAL A 37 -6.35 13.51 1.76
CA VAL A 37 -7.68 14.12 1.55
C VAL A 37 -7.71 14.99 0.28
N LEU A 38 -6.63 15.74 0.03
CA LEU A 38 -6.52 16.65 -1.11
C LEU A 38 -6.07 15.97 -2.40
N ARG A 39 -5.57 14.74 -2.32
CA ARG A 39 -5.48 13.87 -3.49
C ARG A 39 -6.90 13.80 -4.02
N ARG A 40 -7.16 14.55 -5.10
CA ARG A 40 -8.27 14.26 -6.00
C ARG A 40 -8.25 12.74 -6.12
N PRO A 41 -9.36 12.03 -5.89
CA PRO A 41 -9.45 10.75 -6.53
C PRO A 41 -9.03 11.07 -7.96
N LEU A 42 -7.96 10.43 -8.45
CA LEU A 42 -7.98 10.03 -9.84
C LEU A 42 -9.40 9.53 -9.94
N ARG A 43 -10.29 10.26 -10.65
CA ARG A 43 -11.67 9.83 -10.86
C ARG A 43 -11.55 8.33 -10.91
N ARG A 44 -12.30 7.57 -10.10
CA ARG A 44 -12.45 6.15 -10.43
C ARG A 44 -12.84 6.24 -11.90
N VAL A 45 -11.85 6.08 -12.77
CA VAL A 45 -12.07 5.96 -14.18
C VAL A 45 -13.00 4.79 -14.11
N ASP A 46 -14.22 4.96 -14.60
CA ASP A 46 -15.14 3.87 -14.77
C ASP A 46 -14.36 2.87 -15.62
N ARG A 47 -13.60 2.04 -14.91
CA ARG A 47 -12.66 1.10 -15.46
C ARG A 47 -13.62 0.00 -15.79
N PRO A 48 -13.83 -0.26 -17.09
CA PRO A 48 -14.71 -1.34 -17.46
C PRO A 48 -14.26 -2.57 -16.68
N VAL A 49 -15.21 -3.30 -16.13
CA VAL A 49 -14.92 -4.58 -15.48
C VAL A 49 -14.25 -5.44 -16.53
N VAL A 50 -12.95 -5.71 -16.35
CA VAL A 50 -12.20 -6.58 -17.26
C VAL A 50 -12.45 -8.01 -16.82
N VAL A 51 -13.07 -8.80 -17.70
CA VAL A 51 -13.10 -10.25 -17.54
C VAL A 51 -11.73 -10.77 -17.94
N LEU A 52 -10.95 -11.24 -16.97
CA LEU A 52 -9.66 -11.86 -17.24
C LEU A 52 -9.89 -13.22 -17.92
N PRO A 53 -9.18 -13.52 -19.03
CA PRO A 53 -9.29 -14.84 -19.64
C PRO A 53 -8.75 -15.91 -18.68
N VAL A 54 -9.46 -17.03 -18.58
CA VAL A 54 -8.93 -18.22 -17.90
C VAL A 54 -7.96 -18.91 -18.86
N SER A 55 -6.70 -19.06 -18.45
CA SER A 55 -5.71 -19.80 -19.23
C SER A 55 -6.19 -21.24 -19.43
N ARG A 56 -6.16 -21.72 -20.68
CA ARG A 56 -6.40 -23.13 -21.03
C ARG A 56 -5.11 -23.95 -21.07
N ALA A 57 -3.97 -23.33 -20.80
CA ALA A 57 -2.71 -24.05 -20.68
C ALA A 57 -2.81 -25.03 -19.49
N GLY A 58 -2.57 -26.31 -19.76
CA GLY A 58 -2.41 -27.31 -18.72
C GLY A 58 -0.94 -27.41 -18.30
N GLY A 59 -0.69 -28.16 -17.23
CA GLY A 59 0.63 -28.32 -16.63
C GLY A 59 0.69 -27.72 -15.22
N GLY A 60 1.77 -28.02 -14.52
CA GLY A 60 2.08 -27.48 -13.20
C GLY A 60 3.40 -26.73 -13.24
N THR A 61 4.02 -26.59 -12.09
CA THR A 61 5.38 -26.09 -12.00
C THR A 61 6.36 -27.05 -12.68
N LEU A 62 7.54 -26.52 -13.05
CA LEU A 62 8.65 -27.39 -13.43
C LEU A 62 9.02 -28.31 -12.24
N PRO A 63 9.58 -29.51 -12.49
CA PRO A 63 10.00 -30.39 -11.40
C PRO A 63 10.91 -29.69 -10.39
N GLY A 64 10.57 -29.78 -9.11
CA GLY A 64 11.32 -29.18 -8.01
C GLY A 64 11.14 -27.66 -7.85
N VAL A 65 10.25 -27.04 -8.63
CA VAL A 65 9.84 -25.65 -8.46
C VAL A 65 8.61 -25.59 -7.57
N ASP A 66 8.78 -24.95 -6.42
CA ASP A 66 7.71 -24.62 -5.47
C ASP A 66 7.38 -23.13 -5.62
N LEU A 67 6.11 -22.79 -5.88
CA LEU A 67 5.69 -21.39 -6.04
C LEU A 67 5.43 -20.68 -4.70
N ASP A 68 5.30 -21.44 -3.61
CA ASP A 68 5.09 -20.88 -2.28
C ASP A 68 6.42 -20.49 -1.60
N ASP A 69 7.55 -20.90 -2.16
CA ASP A 69 8.90 -20.50 -1.73
C ASP A 69 9.51 -19.47 -2.70
N SER A 70 9.23 -18.20 -2.42
CA SER A 70 9.71 -17.09 -3.25
C SER A 70 11.24 -16.94 -3.26
N ALA A 71 11.96 -17.42 -2.23
CA ALA A 71 13.42 -17.30 -2.17
C ALA A 71 14.08 -18.33 -3.10
N SER A 72 13.69 -19.60 -2.99
CA SER A 72 14.14 -20.69 -3.86
C SER A 72 13.82 -20.44 -5.33
N LEU A 73 12.67 -19.79 -5.61
CA LEU A 73 12.33 -19.33 -6.95
C LEU A 73 13.30 -18.29 -7.49
N LEU A 74 13.62 -17.27 -6.69
CA LEU A 74 14.50 -16.17 -7.11
C LEU A 74 15.90 -16.70 -7.42
N ASP A 75 16.45 -17.53 -6.54
CA ASP A 75 17.78 -18.14 -6.72
C ASP A 75 17.89 -18.93 -8.03
N ARG A 76 16.80 -19.58 -8.47
CA ARG A 76 16.75 -20.32 -9.74
C ARG A 76 16.66 -19.42 -10.96
N LEU A 77 15.91 -18.32 -10.87
CA LEU A 77 15.77 -17.38 -11.97
C LEU A 77 17.07 -16.63 -12.24
N ASP A 78 17.85 -16.34 -11.20
CA ASP A 78 19.17 -15.69 -11.32
C ASP A 78 20.26 -16.62 -11.89
N GLN A 79 19.98 -17.92 -11.99
CA GLN A 79 20.89 -18.94 -12.55
C GLN A 79 20.58 -19.31 -14.01
N LEU A 80 19.54 -18.71 -14.61
CA LEU A 80 19.17 -18.86 -16.03
C LEU A 80 19.93 -17.86 -16.91
#